data_AF-A0A931VCU8-F1
#
_entry.id   AF-A0A931VCU8-F1
#
_cell.length_a   1.000
_cell.length_b   1.000
_cell.length_c   1.000
_cell.angle_alpha   90.00
_cell.angle_beta   90.00
_cell.angle_gamma   90.00
#
_symmetry.space_group_name_H-M   'P 1'
#
loop_
_entity.id
_entity.type
_entity.pdbx_description
1 polymer ?
#
loop_
_entity_poly.entity_id
_entity_poly.type
_entity_poly.pdbx_seq_one_letter_code
_entity_poly.pdbx_strand_id
1 'polypeptide(L)'
;MSFLKQRRLLFLIALPFLIGLLILTLLLVRQQQETRSKAQKSTTLSFSPSALQTVVGDTINLDVMLDPGSNLVSFTKLELVFDSTVLVPAAGAASFVWNQGAFREVLEGPTLIGNKFTISLSTGPDPTKVIAQPVNVGTMTFRASSPAVASMVQFGTTTEVLSIAPSDSASENVIANTVPASVTISSQTSPTPTPISCPLQISPTTGPNIYQVTLSGDQEVPPNASLAQGFGTLTLNPATNQATITISTCGFTSPVTGAHIHGPASVGQSAGIIVPLSPTTQGGVSNVVVSLSSQEVQYLSQGLLYVNFHTEDYQDGEIRGQLLATLQPTQSPTPTLSPTPIQSPTPQPTNTPMPTPTINPTNTTITLNLFLNGIWPSGDNTKAINLSANRNPLFPQRTVIVDVLKSNSPIPGSPFTNLVTYDTVDGKFKGTISIGNTVQSGDYIIKVVTDRYLKNAYPGVVPLIGGTANNLSDLTLVAGDIKKDNSLTILDYNILRDCGYKAVTTLPMTDPASQYNSPTCVTHSERANSDLDDNGVIDSFDYNLFVRNLLVQNGVQ
;
A
#
# COMPACT_ATOMS: atom_id res chain seq x y z
N MET A 1 31.08 98.62 31.14
CA MET A 1 30.73 98.08 29.79
C MET A 1 31.59 96.89 29.32
N SER A 2 32.72 96.55 29.97
CA SER A 2 33.62 95.46 29.51
C SER A 2 33.08 94.04 29.79
N PHE A 3 32.48 93.81 30.97
CA PHE A 3 32.03 92.47 31.42
C PHE A 3 30.89 91.86 30.58
N LEU A 4 29.98 92.68 30.03
CA LEU A 4 28.87 92.22 29.19
C LEU A 4 29.32 91.81 27.77
N LYS A 5 30.36 92.46 27.23
CA LYS A 5 30.92 92.12 25.91
C LYS A 5 31.64 90.77 25.94
N GLN A 6 32.35 90.47 27.02
CA GLN A 6 33.11 89.23 27.17
C GLN A 6 32.17 88.01 27.30
N ARG A 7 31.05 88.13 28.03
CA ARG A 7 30.01 87.08 28.09
C ARG A 7 29.30 86.84 26.76
N ARG A 8 29.02 87.91 25.99
CA ARG A 8 28.45 87.76 24.64
C ARG A 8 29.42 87.09 23.67
N LEU A 9 30.72 87.38 23.76
CA LEU A 9 31.75 86.74 22.95
C LEU A 9 31.91 85.25 23.31
N LEU A 10 31.91 84.91 24.60
CA LEU A 10 31.92 83.52 25.08
C LEU A 10 30.68 82.75 24.63
N PHE A 11 29.48 83.35 24.67
CA PHE A 11 28.27 82.71 24.14
C PHE A 11 28.30 82.54 22.62
N LEU A 12 28.81 83.52 21.88
CA LEU A 12 28.93 83.47 20.41
C LEU A 12 29.93 82.40 19.93
N ILE A 13 30.90 82.01 20.77
CA ILE A 13 31.88 80.96 20.45
C ILE A 13 31.46 79.60 21.02
N ALA A 14 30.94 79.55 22.25
CA ALA A 14 30.58 78.30 22.92
C ALA A 14 29.32 77.66 22.34
N LEU A 15 28.33 78.45 21.91
CA LEU A 15 27.08 77.92 21.35
C LEU A 15 27.29 77.17 20.02
N PRO A 16 27.99 77.72 19.00
CA PRO A 16 28.26 76.96 17.78
C PRO A 16 29.19 75.76 18.03
N PHE A 17 30.08 75.83 19.02
CA PHE A 17 30.90 74.68 19.42
C PHE A 17 30.06 73.56 20.04
N LEU A 18 29.12 73.88 20.92
CA LEU A 18 28.20 72.92 21.53
C LEU A 18 27.27 72.29 20.49
N ILE A 19 26.76 73.11 19.55
CA ILE A 19 25.94 72.63 18.42
C ILE A 19 26.78 71.73 17.51
N GLY A 20 28.02 72.11 17.21
CA GLY A 20 28.97 71.29 16.45
C GLY A 20 29.27 69.96 17.13
N LEU A 21 29.46 69.95 18.45
CA LEU A 21 29.65 68.73 19.24
C LEU A 21 28.40 67.84 19.21
N LEU A 22 27.20 68.44 19.34
CA LEU A 22 25.93 67.72 19.25
C LEU A 22 25.73 67.08 17.88
N ILE A 23 25.98 67.83 16.80
CA ILE A 23 25.91 67.32 15.43
C ILE A 23 26.95 66.22 15.21
N LEU A 24 28.18 66.39 15.70
CA LEU A 24 29.21 65.36 15.63
C LEU A 24 28.81 64.11 16.40
N THR A 25 28.24 64.23 17.60
CA THR A 25 27.72 63.08 18.35
C THR A 25 26.55 62.42 17.62
N LEU A 26 25.66 63.18 16.98
CA LEU A 26 24.57 62.62 16.17
C LEU A 26 25.10 61.93 14.91
N LEU A 27 26.13 62.47 14.28
CA LEU A 27 26.81 61.86 13.14
C LEU A 27 27.54 60.58 13.56
N LEU A 28 28.23 60.58 14.71
CA LEU A 28 28.89 59.40 15.25
C LEU A 28 27.89 58.33 15.69
N VAL A 29 26.78 58.71 16.33
CA VAL A 29 25.68 57.78 16.68
C VAL A 29 25.03 57.22 15.42
N ARG A 30 24.79 58.04 14.40
CA ARG A 30 24.26 57.59 13.10
C ARG A 30 25.25 56.66 12.39
N GLN A 31 26.54 56.99 12.40
CA GLN A 31 27.60 56.14 11.82
C GLN A 31 27.76 54.82 12.61
N GLN A 32 27.54 54.86 13.93
CA GLN A 32 27.50 53.67 14.80
C GLN A 32 26.23 52.83 14.58
N GLN A 33 25.10 53.46 14.24
CA GLN A 33 23.87 52.77 13.82
C GLN A 33 24.00 52.17 12.40
N GLU A 34 24.68 52.85 11.48
CA GLU A 34 24.95 52.35 10.12
C GLU A 34 25.95 51.17 10.12
N THR A 35 26.87 51.09 11.09
CA THR A 35 27.73 49.91 11.29
C THR A 35 27.05 48.75 12.01
N ARG A 36 25.97 49.00 12.77
CA ARG A 36 25.06 47.96 13.32
C ARG A 36 24.00 47.49 12.32
N SER A 37 23.87 48.15 11.16
CA SER A 37 22.81 47.91 10.17
C SER A 37 23.11 46.75 9.22
N LYS A 38 24.19 45.99 9.40
CA LYS A 38 24.51 44.84 8.54
C LYS A 38 25.04 43.73 9.41
N ALA A 39 24.17 42.81 9.81
CA ALA A 39 24.62 41.56 10.42
C ALA A 39 25.59 40.87 9.44
N GLN A 40 26.76 40.46 9.92
CA GLN A 40 27.72 39.78 9.07
C GLN A 40 27.21 38.35 8.82
N LYS A 41 26.66 38.11 7.63
CA LYS A 41 26.30 36.76 7.19
C LYS A 41 27.54 35.87 7.28
N SER A 42 27.55 34.95 8.24
CA SER A 42 28.64 33.99 8.46
C SER A 42 28.14 32.60 8.84
N THR A 43 26.83 32.44 9.10
CA THR A 43 26.25 31.16 9.51
C THR A 43 26.12 30.23 8.31
N THR A 44 26.53 28.97 8.49
CA THR A 44 26.33 27.90 7.50
C THR A 44 25.37 26.86 8.03
N LEU A 45 24.36 26.49 7.22
CA LEU A 45 23.53 25.31 7.46
C LEU A 45 23.97 24.18 6.53
N SER A 46 24.11 22.97 7.05
CA SER A 46 24.57 21.83 6.25
C SER A 46 23.92 20.54 6.74
N PHE A 47 23.86 19.54 5.86
CA PHE A 47 23.51 18.19 6.29
C PHE A 47 24.76 17.35 6.58
N SER A 48 24.66 16.45 7.56
CA SER A 48 25.64 15.42 7.84
C SER A 48 24.97 14.04 7.89
N PRO A 49 25.39 13.07 7.06
CA PRO A 49 26.35 13.22 5.97
C PRO A 49 25.80 14.11 4.82
N SER A 50 26.69 14.79 4.10
CA SER A 50 26.32 15.63 2.93
C SER A 50 26.10 14.82 1.65
N ALA A 51 26.56 13.57 1.62
CA ALA A 51 26.31 12.62 0.55
C ALA A 51 26.19 11.21 1.15
N LEU A 52 25.17 10.46 0.73
CA LEU A 52 24.93 9.10 1.20
C LEU A 52 24.49 8.19 0.05
N GLN A 53 24.92 6.94 0.10
CA GLN A 53 24.41 5.87 -0.75
C GLN A 53 23.59 4.89 0.08
N THR A 54 22.44 4.45 -0.45
CA THR A 54 21.52 3.53 0.23
C THR A 54 20.79 2.66 -0.79
N VAL A 55 20.01 1.69 -0.34
CA VAL A 55 19.09 0.93 -1.18
C VAL A 55 17.62 1.25 -0.85
N VAL A 56 16.71 0.93 -1.78
CA VAL A 56 15.26 1.03 -1.54
C VAL A 56 14.86 0.21 -0.31
N GLY A 57 14.02 0.77 0.55
CA GLY A 57 13.54 0.16 1.80
C GLY A 57 14.31 0.60 3.05
N ASP A 58 15.56 1.05 2.90
CA ASP A 58 16.41 1.45 4.01
C ASP A 58 15.96 2.78 4.64
N THR A 59 16.34 2.94 5.91
CA THR A 59 16.15 4.18 6.66
C THR A 59 17.39 5.06 6.56
N ILE A 60 17.20 6.33 6.28
CA ILE A 60 18.24 7.34 6.11
C ILE A 60 18.11 8.38 7.22
N ASN A 61 19.19 8.63 7.95
CA ASN A 61 19.26 9.70 8.95
C ASN A 61 20.13 10.83 8.41
N LEU A 62 19.60 12.05 8.41
CA LEU A 62 20.32 13.26 8.03
C LEU A 62 20.29 14.26 9.18
N ASP A 63 21.46 14.53 9.75
CA ASP A 63 21.63 15.56 10.78
C ASP A 63 21.66 16.94 10.12
N VAL A 64 20.88 17.87 10.65
CA VAL A 64 20.93 19.27 10.26
C VAL A 64 21.94 19.98 11.15
N MET A 65 23.09 20.31 10.60
CA MET A 65 24.17 21.01 11.29
C MET A 65 24.06 22.51 11.08
N LEU A 66 24.28 23.27 12.14
CA LEU A 66 24.38 24.72 12.14
C LEU A 66 25.75 25.12 12.65
N ASP A 67 26.53 25.78 11.80
CA ASP A 67 27.77 26.46 12.17
C ASP A 67 27.50 27.97 12.23
N PRO A 68 27.55 28.61 13.42
CA PRO A 68 27.24 30.02 13.57
C PRO A 68 28.33 30.95 13.02
N GLY A 69 29.54 30.46 12.71
CA GLY A 69 30.65 31.32 12.30
C GLY A 69 31.01 32.33 13.39
N SER A 70 30.88 33.63 13.09
CA SER A 70 31.09 34.71 14.07
C SER A 70 29.80 35.16 14.78
N ASN A 71 28.64 34.57 14.45
CA ASN A 71 27.34 34.97 14.97
C ASN A 71 27.01 34.31 16.31
N LEU A 72 26.02 34.87 17.02
CA LEU A 72 25.47 34.31 18.26
C LEU A 72 24.01 33.96 18.03
N VAL A 73 23.75 32.74 17.58
CA VAL A 73 22.43 32.33 17.09
C VAL A 73 21.47 32.04 18.24
N SER A 74 20.27 32.61 18.19
CA SER A 74 19.21 32.39 19.19
C SER A 74 17.92 31.82 18.60
N PHE A 75 17.75 31.90 17.27
CA PHE A 75 16.54 31.46 16.58
C PHE A 75 16.88 30.80 15.25
N THR A 76 16.15 29.74 14.91
CA THR A 76 16.27 29.06 13.62
C THR A 76 14.90 28.62 13.14
N LYS A 77 14.44 29.17 12.02
CA LYS A 77 13.34 28.65 11.23
C LYS A 77 13.91 27.79 10.12
N LEU A 78 13.55 26.52 10.13
CA LEU A 78 14.03 25.52 9.20
C LEU A 78 12.93 25.16 8.21
N GLU A 79 13.21 25.24 6.91
CA GLU A 79 12.40 24.63 5.85
C GLU A 79 13.27 23.60 5.13
N LEU A 80 12.87 22.33 5.14
CA LEU A 80 13.53 21.27 4.37
C LEU A 80 12.66 20.93 3.17
N VAL A 81 13.26 20.87 1.99
CA VAL A 81 12.62 20.46 0.74
C VAL A 81 13.33 19.19 0.25
N PHE A 82 12.55 18.18 -0.08
CA PHE A 82 13.05 16.90 -0.58
C PHE A 82 12.20 16.40 -1.75
N ASP A 83 12.59 15.30 -2.39
CA ASP A 83 11.78 14.64 -3.40
C ASP A 83 10.95 13.52 -2.76
N SER A 84 9.64 13.78 -2.61
CA SER A 84 8.70 12.85 -1.96
C SER A 84 8.41 11.58 -2.76
N THR A 85 8.88 11.47 -4.01
CA THR A 85 8.70 10.25 -4.83
C THR A 85 9.73 9.17 -4.50
N VAL A 86 10.87 9.57 -3.93
CA VAL A 86 12.03 8.72 -3.64
C VAL A 86 12.41 8.71 -2.16
N LEU A 87 12.06 9.77 -1.40
CA LEU A 87 12.30 9.90 0.04
C LEU A 87 11.00 10.21 0.77
N VAL A 88 10.62 9.33 1.70
CA VAL A 88 9.41 9.48 2.52
C VAL A 88 9.80 9.68 3.98
N PRO A 89 9.39 10.76 4.66
CA PRO A 89 9.61 10.91 6.10
C PRO A 89 9.05 9.71 6.88
N ALA A 90 9.89 9.05 7.69
CA ALA A 90 9.58 7.75 8.28
C ALA A 90 8.36 7.73 9.23
N ALA A 91 8.03 8.88 9.82
CA ALA A 91 6.92 9.10 10.74
C ALA A 91 6.22 10.46 10.48
N GLY A 92 6.10 10.87 9.20
CA GLY A 92 5.51 12.16 8.84
C GLY A 92 6.27 13.34 9.45
N ALA A 93 5.58 14.33 10.03
CA ALA A 93 6.22 15.48 10.69
C ALA A 93 7.04 15.09 11.94
N ALA A 94 6.73 13.96 12.59
CA ALA A 94 7.48 13.47 13.75
C ALA A 94 8.84 12.83 13.38
N SER A 95 9.15 12.73 12.08
CA SER A 95 10.44 12.20 11.60
C SER A 95 11.64 13.09 11.93
N PHE A 96 11.40 14.34 12.32
CA PHE A 96 12.44 15.27 12.75
C PHE A 96 12.53 15.30 14.27
N VAL A 97 13.67 14.85 14.80
CA VAL A 97 13.98 14.91 16.23
C VAL A 97 14.96 16.04 16.47
N TRP A 98 14.48 17.12 17.06
CA TRP A 98 15.28 18.32 17.31
C TRP A 98 16.14 18.19 18.58
N ASN A 99 17.27 18.89 18.62
CA ASN A 99 18.23 18.84 19.72
C ASN A 99 17.81 19.76 20.89
N GLN A 100 17.22 19.15 21.92
CA GLN A 100 16.77 19.82 23.15
C GLN A 100 17.90 20.35 24.05
N GLY A 101 19.15 19.97 23.77
CA GLY A 101 20.31 20.56 24.43
C GLY A 101 20.71 21.91 23.82
N ALA A 102 20.49 22.08 22.50
CA ALA A 102 20.87 23.27 21.75
C ALA A 102 19.75 24.32 21.71
N PHE A 103 18.53 23.87 21.42
CA PHE A 103 17.32 24.69 21.47
C PHE A 103 16.53 24.33 22.73
N ARG A 104 15.61 25.17 23.17
CA ARG A 104 14.77 24.91 24.35
C ARG A 104 13.28 24.93 24.06
N GLU A 105 12.90 25.63 23.00
CA GLU A 105 11.51 25.89 22.67
C GLU A 105 11.28 25.68 21.18
N VAL A 106 10.14 25.08 20.85
CA VAL A 106 9.58 25.06 19.50
C VAL A 106 8.54 26.18 19.45
N LEU A 107 8.77 27.17 18.59
CA LEU A 107 7.89 28.33 18.45
C LEU A 107 6.78 28.10 17.42
N GLU A 108 7.04 27.28 16.40
CA GLU A 108 6.09 26.93 15.34
C GLU A 108 6.45 25.57 14.71
N GLY A 109 5.46 24.77 14.32
CA GLY A 109 5.66 23.43 13.77
C GLY A 109 5.97 22.36 14.83
N PRO A 110 6.45 21.16 14.44
CA PRO A 110 6.79 20.75 13.07
C PRO A 110 5.57 20.57 12.17
N THR A 111 5.66 20.98 10.91
CA THR A 111 4.64 20.69 9.89
C THR A 111 5.26 20.02 8.69
N LEU A 112 4.51 19.13 8.05
CA LEU A 112 4.91 18.47 6.81
C LEU A 112 3.75 18.59 5.82
N ILE A 113 3.95 19.33 4.74
CA ILE A 113 2.95 19.54 3.69
C ILE A 113 3.60 19.18 2.35
N GLY A 114 3.15 18.06 1.78
CA GLY A 114 3.76 17.51 0.57
C GLY A 114 5.24 17.19 0.79
N ASN A 115 6.11 17.83 0.02
CA ASN A 115 7.55 17.61 0.04
C ASN A 115 8.33 18.65 0.88
N LYS A 116 7.63 19.41 1.72
CA LYS A 116 8.19 20.46 2.55
C LYS A 116 7.96 20.20 4.03
N PHE A 117 9.03 20.21 4.80
CA PHE A 117 9.01 20.16 6.26
C PHE A 117 9.39 21.52 6.83
N THR A 118 8.67 22.01 7.85
CA THR A 118 9.01 23.28 8.52
C THR A 118 8.95 23.18 10.04
N ILE A 119 9.88 23.85 10.73
CA ILE A 119 9.91 24.01 12.19
C ILE A 119 10.64 25.30 12.58
N SER A 120 10.17 25.99 13.62
CA SER A 120 10.83 27.17 14.19
C SER A 120 11.30 26.88 15.61
N LEU A 121 12.60 27.03 15.86
CA LEU A 121 13.27 26.69 17.11
C LEU A 121 13.92 27.92 17.74
N SER A 122 13.92 27.98 19.08
CA SER A 122 14.51 29.05 19.88
C SER A 122 15.41 28.50 20.99
N THR A 123 16.52 29.18 21.27
CA THR A 123 17.38 28.88 22.44
C THR A 123 16.74 29.30 23.77
N GLY A 124 15.58 29.95 23.72
CA GLY A 124 14.85 30.49 24.87
C GLY A 124 15.28 31.92 25.21
N PRO A 125 14.71 32.49 26.29
CA PRO A 125 14.90 33.91 26.65
C PRO A 125 16.27 34.23 27.28
N ASP A 126 17.06 33.22 27.64
CA ASP A 126 18.38 33.41 28.26
C ASP A 126 19.44 33.73 27.19
N PRO A 127 19.97 34.97 27.13
CA PRO A 127 20.93 35.39 26.12
C PRO A 127 22.30 34.71 26.27
N THR A 128 22.55 34.00 27.37
CA THR A 128 23.78 33.21 27.57
C THR A 128 23.72 31.83 26.93
N LYS A 129 22.54 31.40 26.46
CA LYS A 129 22.31 30.08 25.84
C LYS A 129 22.33 30.10 24.32
N VAL A 130 22.83 31.17 23.73
CA VAL A 130 23.06 31.30 22.29
C VAL A 130 24.01 30.22 21.78
N ILE A 131 23.82 29.84 20.52
CA ILE A 131 24.68 28.91 19.80
C ILE A 131 25.84 29.72 19.21
N ALA A 132 27.03 29.50 19.77
CA ALA A 132 28.28 30.16 19.37
C ALA A 132 29.33 29.17 18.81
N GLN A 133 28.97 27.89 18.69
CA GLN A 133 29.80 26.82 18.15
C GLN A 133 28.94 25.90 17.26
N PRO A 134 29.54 25.15 16.32
CA PRO A 134 28.80 24.21 15.50
C PRO A 134 27.98 23.23 16.33
N VAL A 135 26.71 23.03 15.94
CA VAL A 135 25.78 22.16 16.67
C VAL A 135 24.86 21.40 15.73
N ASN A 136 24.43 20.21 16.15
CA ASN A 136 23.31 19.51 15.51
C ASN A 136 22.00 20.18 15.96
N VAL A 137 21.23 20.70 15.01
CA VAL A 137 19.89 21.28 15.21
C VAL A 137 18.86 20.19 15.43
N GLY A 138 18.99 19.06 14.73
CA GLY A 138 18.13 17.90 14.80
C GLY A 138 18.36 16.94 13.66
N THR A 139 17.85 15.72 13.81
CA THR A 139 17.99 14.65 12.82
C THR A 139 16.66 14.43 12.10
N MET A 140 16.68 14.48 10.77
CA MET A 140 15.57 14.10 9.92
C MET A 140 15.71 12.64 9.48
N THR A 141 14.67 11.84 9.69
CA THR A 141 14.64 10.42 9.31
C THR A 141 13.75 10.19 8.08
N PHE A 142 14.33 9.63 7.01
CA PHE A 142 13.62 9.25 5.79
C PHE A 142 13.63 7.73 5.60
N ARG A 143 12.69 7.22 4.80
CA ARG A 143 12.74 5.90 4.16
C ARG A 143 12.91 6.09 2.66
N ALA A 144 13.81 5.32 2.06
CA ALA A 144 14.01 5.30 0.62
C ALA A 144 12.88 4.51 -0.05
N SER A 145 12.02 5.17 -0.83
CA SER A 145 10.84 4.54 -1.46
C SER A 145 11.08 4.06 -2.89
N SER A 146 11.99 4.71 -3.63
CA SER A 146 12.24 4.42 -5.05
C SER A 146 13.71 4.67 -5.42
N PRO A 147 14.27 3.97 -6.43
CA PRO A 147 15.64 4.21 -6.88
C PRO A 147 15.83 5.63 -7.42
N ALA A 148 16.99 6.22 -7.15
CA ALA A 148 17.36 7.57 -7.58
C ALA A 148 18.88 7.70 -7.71
N VAL A 149 19.37 8.20 -8.85
CA VAL A 149 20.82 8.42 -9.07
C VAL A 149 21.35 9.54 -8.17
N ALA A 150 20.54 10.57 -7.91
CA ALA A 150 20.78 11.60 -6.91
C ALA A 150 19.45 12.28 -6.53
N SER A 151 19.02 12.11 -5.29
CA SER A 151 17.90 12.85 -4.69
C SER A 151 18.43 13.87 -3.70
N MET A 152 17.96 15.11 -3.78
CA MET A 152 18.46 16.21 -2.94
C MET A 152 17.54 16.48 -1.77
N VAL A 153 18.12 16.64 -0.59
CA VAL A 153 17.48 17.27 0.57
C VAL A 153 18.14 18.63 0.76
N GLN A 154 17.35 19.70 0.65
CA GLN A 154 17.86 21.07 0.60
C GLN A 154 17.09 22.00 1.52
N PHE A 155 17.73 23.10 1.91
CA PHE A 155 17.10 24.15 2.69
C PHE A 155 16.21 25.01 1.79
N GLY A 156 14.95 25.18 2.16
CA GLY A 156 13.97 25.98 1.44
C GLY A 156 14.20 27.49 1.61
N THR A 157 13.56 28.28 0.75
CA THR A 157 13.75 29.74 0.69
C THR A 157 13.24 30.49 1.92
N THR A 158 12.41 29.86 2.74
CA THR A 158 11.89 30.45 3.99
C THR A 158 12.73 30.10 5.22
N THR A 159 13.87 29.44 5.01
CA THR A 159 14.83 29.13 6.08
C THR A 159 15.51 30.40 6.57
N GLU A 160 15.50 30.62 7.88
CA GLU A 160 16.05 31.81 8.53
C GLU A 160 16.81 31.43 9.79
N VAL A 161 17.98 32.04 9.97
CA VAL A 161 18.72 31.98 11.23
C VAL A 161 18.94 33.41 11.70
N LEU A 162 18.59 33.70 12.94
CA LEU A 162 18.76 35.04 13.53
C LEU A 162 19.79 35.01 14.65
N SER A 163 20.60 36.07 14.68
CA SER A 163 21.67 36.30 15.65
C SER A 163 21.29 37.42 16.61
N ILE A 164 21.75 37.32 17.85
CA ILE A 164 21.67 38.40 18.84
C ILE A 164 23.05 38.98 19.19
N ALA A 165 24.05 38.76 18.32
CA ALA A 165 25.37 39.36 18.52
C ALA A 165 25.27 40.90 18.56
N PRO A 166 26.07 41.59 19.39
CA PRO A 166 25.99 43.06 19.54
C PRO A 166 26.22 43.86 18.24
N SER A 167 26.79 43.22 17.21
CA SER A 167 27.03 43.75 15.87
C SER A 167 25.84 43.60 14.91
N ASP A 168 24.85 42.78 15.26
CA ASP A 168 23.80 42.33 14.35
C ASP A 168 22.44 42.97 14.68
N SER A 169 21.63 43.22 13.67
CA SER A 169 20.22 43.56 13.85
C SER A 169 19.43 42.29 14.19
N ALA A 170 18.60 42.35 15.24
CA ALA A 170 17.85 41.20 15.78
C ALA A 170 16.83 40.56 14.81
N SER A 171 16.63 41.16 13.62
CA SER A 171 15.67 40.70 12.60
C SER A 171 16.32 40.35 11.26
N GLU A 172 17.65 40.31 11.16
CA GLU A 172 18.34 39.97 9.92
C GLU A 172 18.74 38.50 9.86
N ASN A 173 18.45 37.86 8.71
CA ASN A 173 18.86 36.50 8.44
C ASN A 173 20.38 36.43 8.22
N VAL A 174 21.09 35.71 9.09
CA VAL A 174 22.56 35.63 9.12
C VAL A 174 23.15 34.45 8.34
N ILE A 175 22.32 33.70 7.62
CA ILE A 175 22.77 32.61 6.75
C ILE A 175 23.65 33.17 5.61
N ALA A 176 24.89 32.70 5.54
CA ALA A 176 25.83 32.97 4.45
C ALA A 176 25.80 31.87 3.38
N ASN A 177 25.73 30.61 3.81
CA ASN A 177 25.84 29.46 2.93
C ASN A 177 24.93 28.32 3.40
N THR A 178 24.47 27.50 2.45
CA THR A 178 23.78 26.25 2.73
C THR A 178 24.42 25.11 1.95
N VAL A 179 24.55 23.94 2.57
CA VAL A 179 25.10 22.73 1.95
C VAL A 179 24.04 21.64 1.97
N PRO A 180 23.41 21.33 0.83
CA PRO A 180 22.37 20.30 0.77
C PRO A 180 22.97 18.89 0.92
N ALA A 181 22.11 17.91 1.22
CA ALA A 181 22.47 16.50 1.15
C ALA A 181 22.08 15.91 -0.20
N SER A 182 22.95 15.06 -0.77
CA SER A 182 22.60 14.18 -1.88
C SER A 182 22.46 12.73 -1.41
N VAL A 183 21.40 12.06 -1.85
CA VAL A 183 21.15 10.65 -1.57
C VAL A 183 21.08 9.89 -2.88
N THR A 184 22.00 8.95 -3.08
CA THR A 184 21.94 7.99 -4.17
C THR A 184 21.25 6.73 -3.66
N ILE A 185 20.09 6.41 -4.23
CA ILE A 185 19.28 5.25 -3.87
C ILE A 185 19.43 4.24 -5.00
N SER A 186 20.17 3.18 -4.75
CA SER A 186 20.21 2.06 -5.68
C SER A 186 18.92 1.24 -5.54
N SER A 187 18.47 0.62 -6.63
CA SER A 187 17.57 -0.51 -6.49
C SER A 187 18.23 -1.54 -5.56
N GLN A 188 17.43 -2.26 -4.78
CA GLN A 188 17.94 -3.43 -4.09
C GLN A 188 18.38 -4.41 -5.19
N THR A 189 19.66 -4.36 -5.54
CA THR A 189 20.29 -5.45 -6.28
C THR A 189 20.39 -6.55 -5.23
N SER A 190 19.36 -7.40 -5.18
CA SER A 190 19.60 -8.75 -4.70
C SER A 190 20.82 -9.22 -5.50
N PRO A 191 21.94 -9.59 -4.85
CA PRO A 191 23.06 -10.14 -5.59
C PRO A 191 22.44 -11.26 -6.42
N THR A 192 22.51 -11.19 -7.75
CA THR A 192 22.16 -12.34 -8.57
C THR A 192 23.00 -13.47 -8.00
N PRO A 193 22.42 -14.43 -7.25
CA PRO A 193 23.22 -15.43 -6.62
C PRO A 193 23.85 -16.17 -7.78
N THR A 194 25.16 -16.38 -7.72
CA THR A 194 25.71 -17.50 -8.46
C THR A 194 24.85 -18.69 -8.03
N PRO A 195 24.10 -19.35 -8.93
CA PRO A 195 23.15 -20.38 -8.53
C PRO A 195 23.93 -21.44 -7.78
N ILE A 196 23.79 -21.45 -6.45
CA ILE A 196 24.24 -22.56 -5.64
C ILE A 196 23.30 -23.69 -6.07
N SER A 197 23.84 -24.56 -6.92
CA SER A 197 23.18 -25.80 -7.30
C SER A 197 22.74 -26.48 -6.01
N CYS A 198 21.44 -26.54 -5.80
CA CYS A 198 20.86 -27.37 -4.77
C CYS A 198 20.78 -28.80 -5.33
N PRO A 199 21.61 -29.74 -4.85
CA PRO A 199 21.53 -31.13 -5.29
C PRO A 199 20.32 -31.77 -4.62
N LEU A 200 19.12 -31.53 -5.14
CA LEU A 200 17.92 -32.24 -4.71
C LEU A 200 18.07 -33.72 -5.14
N GLN A 201 18.53 -34.55 -4.20
CA GLN A 201 18.69 -36.00 -4.37
C GLN A 201 17.33 -36.71 -4.35
N ILE A 202 16.54 -36.56 -5.39
CA ILE A 202 15.50 -37.54 -5.70
C ILE A 202 15.52 -37.83 -7.19
N SER A 203 15.79 -39.08 -7.54
CA SER A 203 15.63 -39.55 -8.92
C SER A 203 14.16 -39.34 -9.31
N PRO A 204 13.88 -38.62 -10.42
CA PRO A 204 12.51 -38.39 -10.84
C PRO A 204 11.85 -39.74 -11.10
N THR A 205 10.98 -40.14 -10.18
CA THR A 205 10.17 -41.34 -10.36
C THR A 205 8.98 -40.92 -11.21
N THR A 206 8.83 -41.54 -12.37
CA THR A 206 7.70 -41.33 -13.28
C THR A 206 6.86 -42.60 -13.30
N GLY A 207 5.55 -42.45 -13.39
CA GLY A 207 4.65 -43.60 -13.34
C GLY A 207 3.19 -43.19 -13.12
N PRO A 208 2.26 -44.15 -13.33
CA PRO A 208 0.84 -43.89 -13.08
C PRO A 208 0.63 -43.49 -11.62
N ASN A 209 -0.20 -42.47 -11.40
CA ASN A 209 -0.54 -41.92 -10.09
C ASN A 209 0.64 -41.28 -9.33
N ILE A 210 1.73 -40.92 -10.02
CA ILE A 210 2.82 -40.13 -9.44
C ILE A 210 2.66 -38.67 -9.87
N TYR A 211 2.68 -37.79 -8.87
CA TYR A 211 2.62 -36.34 -9.00
C TYR A 211 3.94 -35.76 -8.53
N GLN A 212 4.47 -34.78 -9.24
CA GLN A 212 5.69 -34.05 -8.90
C GLN A 212 5.35 -32.64 -8.45
N VAL A 213 6.17 -32.11 -7.55
CA VAL A 213 6.12 -30.71 -7.11
C VAL A 213 7.52 -30.12 -7.15
N THR A 214 7.64 -28.92 -7.71
CA THR A 214 8.85 -28.08 -7.61
C THR A 214 8.47 -26.81 -6.88
N LEU A 215 9.17 -26.50 -5.78
CA LEU A 215 8.85 -25.40 -4.88
C LEU A 215 9.86 -24.26 -5.01
N SER A 216 9.38 -23.03 -5.03
CA SER A 216 10.20 -21.81 -5.01
C SER A 216 9.43 -20.62 -4.42
N GLY A 217 10.14 -19.57 -3.99
CA GLY A 217 9.53 -18.33 -3.47
C GLY A 217 8.77 -17.54 -4.53
N ASP A 218 9.18 -17.64 -5.81
CA ASP A 218 8.47 -17.01 -6.94
C ASP A 218 7.06 -17.58 -7.16
N GLN A 219 6.79 -18.78 -6.64
CA GLN A 219 5.50 -19.45 -6.76
C GLN A 219 4.56 -19.15 -5.59
N GLU A 220 5.02 -18.43 -4.56
CA GLU A 220 4.19 -17.92 -3.47
C GLU A 220 3.19 -16.86 -3.94
N VAL A 221 2.18 -16.60 -3.11
CA VAL A 221 1.13 -15.61 -3.43
C VAL A 221 0.91 -14.70 -2.20
N PRO A 222 1.46 -13.48 -2.18
CA PRO A 222 2.32 -12.88 -3.22
C PRO A 222 3.71 -13.55 -3.32
N PRO A 223 4.37 -13.50 -4.49
CA PRO A 223 5.74 -13.99 -4.64
C PRO A 223 6.70 -13.31 -3.67
N ASN A 224 7.67 -14.05 -3.15
CA ASN A 224 8.68 -13.53 -2.24
C ASN A 224 10.10 -13.77 -2.80
N ALA A 225 11.09 -13.14 -2.16
CA ALA A 225 12.48 -13.17 -2.61
C ALA A 225 13.30 -14.36 -2.08
N SER A 226 12.66 -15.38 -1.49
CA SER A 226 13.39 -16.54 -0.95
C SER A 226 14.11 -17.29 -2.06
N LEU A 227 15.36 -17.66 -1.78
CA LEU A 227 16.19 -18.52 -2.63
C LEU A 227 16.03 -20.00 -2.28
N ALA A 228 15.21 -20.32 -1.28
CA ALA A 228 14.91 -21.70 -0.93
C ALA A 228 14.23 -22.40 -2.11
N GLN A 229 14.53 -23.68 -2.26
CA GLN A 229 13.99 -24.52 -3.31
C GLN A 229 13.54 -25.84 -2.71
N GLY A 230 12.57 -26.47 -3.36
CA GLY A 230 12.17 -27.82 -3.03
C GLY A 230 11.80 -28.62 -4.26
N PHE A 231 11.90 -29.93 -4.14
CA PHE A 231 11.36 -30.85 -5.13
C PHE A 231 10.85 -32.10 -4.42
N GLY A 232 9.77 -32.66 -4.92
CA GLY A 232 9.16 -33.82 -4.30
C GLY A 232 8.21 -34.56 -5.20
N THR A 233 7.77 -35.71 -4.69
CA THR A 233 6.79 -36.58 -5.32
C THR A 233 5.69 -36.93 -4.34
N LEU A 234 4.48 -37.06 -4.86
CA LEU A 234 3.34 -37.68 -4.20
C LEU A 234 2.90 -38.87 -5.03
N THR A 235 2.82 -40.05 -4.43
CA THR A 235 2.32 -41.27 -5.07
C THR A 235 0.96 -41.65 -4.50
N LEU A 236 -0.07 -41.61 -5.33
CA LEU A 236 -1.44 -41.93 -4.94
C LEU A 236 -1.75 -43.42 -5.16
N ASN A 237 -2.35 -44.06 -4.16
CA ASN A 237 -3.01 -45.36 -4.29
C ASN A 237 -4.51 -45.15 -4.54
N PRO A 238 -5.00 -45.29 -5.78
CA PRO A 238 -6.40 -44.97 -6.12
C PRO A 238 -7.42 -45.95 -5.53
N ALA A 239 -6.99 -47.12 -5.04
CA ALA A 239 -7.89 -48.09 -4.41
C ALA A 239 -8.23 -47.69 -2.95
N THR A 240 -7.38 -46.90 -2.30
CA THR A 240 -7.53 -46.55 -0.87
C THR A 240 -7.55 -45.04 -0.62
N ASN A 241 -7.38 -44.22 -1.67
CA ASN A 241 -7.18 -42.77 -1.60
C ASN A 241 -6.07 -42.33 -0.62
N GLN A 242 -5.13 -43.22 -0.30
CA GLN A 242 -3.93 -42.85 0.43
C GLN A 242 -2.86 -42.40 -0.54
N ALA A 243 -2.13 -41.36 -0.17
CA ALA A 243 -0.98 -40.88 -0.92
C ALA A 243 0.26 -40.88 -0.03
N THR A 244 1.42 -41.20 -0.61
CA THR A 244 2.72 -41.08 0.07
C THR A 244 3.47 -39.90 -0.51
N ILE A 245 3.88 -38.94 0.33
CA ILE A 245 4.58 -37.72 -0.08
C ILE A 245 6.02 -37.69 0.46
N THR A 246 6.96 -37.34 -0.42
CA THR A 246 8.37 -37.11 -0.10
C THR A 246 8.83 -35.84 -0.80
N ILE A 247 9.35 -34.88 -0.05
CA ILE A 247 9.84 -33.58 -0.53
C ILE A 247 11.21 -33.33 0.10
N SER A 248 12.19 -33.00 -0.73
CA SER A 248 13.48 -32.47 -0.28
C SER A 248 13.49 -30.96 -0.49
N THR A 249 14.09 -30.22 0.44
CA THR A 249 14.21 -28.77 0.39
C THR A 249 15.63 -28.33 0.73
N CYS A 250 15.99 -27.11 0.36
CA CYS A 250 17.28 -26.49 0.65
C CYS A 250 17.15 -24.96 0.60
N GLY A 251 18.12 -24.26 1.17
CA GLY A 251 18.23 -22.80 1.02
C GLY A 251 17.37 -21.97 1.98
N PHE A 252 16.66 -22.60 2.93
CA PHE A 252 16.02 -21.87 4.04
C PHE A 252 17.06 -21.15 4.88
N THR A 253 16.84 -19.86 5.18
CA THR A 253 17.73 -19.02 5.99
C THR A 253 17.29 -18.90 7.45
N SER A 254 16.06 -19.30 7.75
CA SER A 254 15.50 -19.39 9.11
C SER A 254 14.77 -20.73 9.31
N PRO A 255 14.46 -21.13 10.57
CA PRO A 255 13.82 -22.41 10.86
C PRO A 255 12.47 -22.59 10.17
N VAL A 256 12.23 -23.80 9.61
CA VAL A 256 10.92 -24.20 9.08
C VAL A 256 9.93 -24.41 10.21
N THR A 257 8.80 -23.71 10.15
CA THR A 257 7.74 -23.71 11.17
C THR A 257 6.55 -24.58 10.78
N GLY A 258 6.36 -24.88 9.50
CA GLY A 258 5.30 -25.77 9.03
C GLY A 258 5.33 -26.03 7.52
N ALA A 259 4.57 -27.02 7.09
CA ALA A 259 4.31 -27.29 5.68
C ALA A 259 2.91 -27.90 5.50
N HIS A 260 2.27 -27.65 4.36
CA HIS A 260 0.89 -28.03 4.15
C HIS A 260 0.62 -28.40 2.68
N ILE A 261 -0.30 -29.35 2.45
CA ILE A 261 -0.98 -29.51 1.17
C ILE A 261 -2.25 -28.64 1.22
N HIS A 262 -2.40 -27.76 0.24
CA HIS A 262 -3.54 -26.86 0.08
C HIS A 262 -4.32 -27.19 -1.18
N GLY A 263 -5.58 -26.77 -1.21
CA GLY A 263 -6.40 -26.79 -2.42
C GLY A 263 -7.91 -26.71 -2.13
N PRO A 264 -8.74 -26.69 -3.19
CA PRO A 264 -8.34 -26.57 -4.59
C PRO A 264 -7.89 -25.15 -4.96
N ALA A 265 -6.76 -25.01 -5.63
CA ALA A 265 -6.27 -23.76 -6.19
C ALA A 265 -5.45 -23.99 -7.46
N SER A 266 -5.73 -23.20 -8.49
CA SER A 266 -4.88 -23.10 -9.69
C SER A 266 -3.52 -22.46 -9.35
N VAL A 267 -2.56 -22.54 -10.27
CA VAL A 267 -1.28 -21.83 -10.17
C VAL A 267 -1.54 -20.33 -9.92
N GLY A 268 -0.88 -19.77 -8.89
CA GLY A 268 -0.98 -18.35 -8.54
C GLY A 268 -2.21 -17.98 -7.69
N GLN A 269 -2.93 -18.97 -7.15
CA GLN A 269 -4.03 -18.78 -6.20
C GLN A 269 -3.72 -19.48 -4.87
N SER A 270 -4.31 -18.96 -3.79
CA SER A 270 -4.23 -19.53 -2.44
C SER A 270 -5.54 -20.23 -2.08
N ALA A 271 -5.44 -21.33 -1.34
CA ALA A 271 -6.59 -22.06 -0.80
C ALA A 271 -6.33 -22.49 0.66
N GLY A 272 -7.38 -22.99 1.32
CA GLY A 272 -7.26 -23.55 2.66
C GLY A 272 -6.36 -24.79 2.72
N ILE A 273 -5.96 -25.15 3.94
CA ILE A 273 -5.18 -26.37 4.23
C ILE A 273 -6.08 -27.59 4.08
N ILE A 274 -5.63 -28.58 3.31
CA ILE A 274 -6.24 -29.90 3.23
C ILE A 274 -5.50 -30.87 4.17
N VAL A 275 -4.17 -30.90 4.07
CA VAL A 275 -3.34 -31.80 4.89
C VAL A 275 -2.18 -31.04 5.53
N PRO A 276 -2.07 -31.00 6.86
CA PRO A 276 -0.84 -30.56 7.51
C PRO A 276 0.25 -31.61 7.37
N LEU A 277 1.45 -31.16 7.03
CA LEU A 277 2.66 -31.97 6.96
C LEU A 277 3.55 -31.61 8.17
N SER A 278 4.29 -32.59 8.67
CA SER A 278 5.27 -32.37 9.75
C SER A 278 6.69 -32.40 9.17
N PRO A 279 7.21 -31.26 8.64
CA PRO A 279 8.55 -31.20 8.11
C PRO A 279 9.60 -31.23 9.23
N THR A 280 10.86 -31.50 8.88
CA THR A 280 11.97 -31.28 9.81
C THR A 280 12.27 -29.78 9.96
N THR A 281 13.01 -29.39 11.00
CA THR A 281 13.42 -27.98 11.20
C THR A 281 14.34 -27.45 10.10
N GLN A 282 15.03 -28.33 9.37
CA GLN A 282 15.83 -28.00 8.18
C GLN A 282 15.00 -28.05 6.88
N GLY A 283 13.71 -28.34 6.99
CA GLY A 283 12.79 -28.57 5.88
C GLY A 283 12.74 -30.03 5.44
N GLY A 284 11.92 -30.28 4.42
CA GLY A 284 11.69 -31.59 3.84
C GLY A 284 10.70 -32.48 4.59
N VAL A 285 10.11 -33.41 3.85
CA VAL A 285 9.11 -34.39 4.28
C VAL A 285 9.53 -35.74 3.68
N SER A 286 9.54 -36.83 4.45
CA SER A 286 10.00 -38.13 3.93
C SER A 286 8.98 -39.23 4.20
N ASN A 287 8.45 -39.82 3.12
CA ASN A 287 7.53 -40.96 3.13
C ASN A 287 6.31 -40.79 4.06
N VAL A 288 5.74 -39.58 4.09
CA VAL A 288 4.55 -39.32 4.90
C VAL A 288 3.33 -39.83 4.16
N VAL A 289 2.55 -40.69 4.82
CA VAL A 289 1.27 -41.18 4.30
C VAL A 289 0.17 -40.20 4.70
N VAL A 290 -0.59 -39.75 3.71
CA VAL A 290 -1.72 -38.84 3.87
C VAL A 290 -2.97 -39.47 3.26
N SER A 291 -4.13 -39.22 3.87
CA SER A 291 -5.42 -39.65 3.34
C SER A 291 -6.07 -38.49 2.61
N LEU A 292 -6.52 -38.72 1.38
CA LEU A 292 -7.26 -37.74 0.59
C LEU A 292 -8.72 -38.20 0.47
N SER A 293 -9.67 -37.28 0.55
CA SER A 293 -11.05 -37.55 0.17
C SER A 293 -11.15 -37.83 -1.34
N SER A 294 -12.21 -38.50 -1.78
CA SER A 294 -12.42 -38.73 -3.22
C SER A 294 -12.47 -37.42 -4.03
N GLN A 295 -12.91 -36.33 -3.41
CA GLN A 295 -12.93 -35.00 -4.01
C GLN A 295 -11.53 -34.40 -4.13
N GLU A 296 -10.68 -34.56 -3.11
CA GLU A 296 -9.29 -34.11 -3.13
C GLU A 296 -8.44 -34.91 -4.12
N VAL A 297 -8.73 -36.20 -4.31
CA VAL A 297 -8.12 -37.01 -5.37
C VAL A 297 -8.46 -36.44 -6.76
N GLN A 298 -9.68 -35.96 -6.97
CA GLN A 298 -10.04 -35.27 -8.21
C GLN A 298 -9.26 -33.97 -8.37
N TYR A 299 -9.16 -33.15 -7.31
CA TYR A 299 -8.36 -31.93 -7.35
C TYR A 299 -6.88 -32.19 -7.63
N LEU A 300 -6.31 -33.25 -7.04
CA LEU A 300 -4.95 -33.70 -7.30
C LEU A 300 -4.78 -34.07 -8.78
N SER A 301 -5.71 -34.85 -9.33
CA SER A 301 -5.67 -35.24 -10.76
C SER A 301 -5.80 -34.06 -11.73
N GLN A 302 -6.38 -32.95 -11.28
CA GLN A 302 -6.53 -31.71 -12.04
C GLN A 302 -5.38 -30.72 -11.80
N GLY A 303 -4.40 -31.05 -10.96
CA GLY A 303 -3.29 -30.16 -10.63
C GLY A 303 -3.70 -28.97 -9.76
N LEU A 304 -4.80 -29.08 -9.01
CA LEU A 304 -5.35 -28.04 -8.13
C LEU A 304 -4.84 -28.15 -6.69
N LEU A 305 -3.99 -29.12 -6.38
CA LEU A 305 -3.34 -29.20 -5.08
C LEU A 305 -1.92 -28.64 -5.16
N TYR A 306 -1.49 -27.97 -4.11
CA TYR A 306 -0.13 -27.43 -3.99
C TYR A 306 0.44 -27.66 -2.61
N VAL A 307 1.76 -27.63 -2.52
CA VAL A 307 2.47 -27.68 -1.26
C VAL A 307 3.08 -26.31 -0.97
N ASN A 308 3.02 -25.91 0.30
CA ASN A 308 3.64 -24.70 0.81
C ASN A 308 4.48 -25.02 2.06
N PHE A 309 5.61 -24.34 2.24
CA PHE A 309 6.44 -24.38 3.44
C PHE A 309 6.55 -22.98 4.05
N HIS A 310 6.47 -22.90 5.38
CA HIS A 310 6.57 -21.66 6.15
C HIS A 310 7.83 -21.68 7.02
N THR A 311 8.41 -20.51 7.26
CA THR A 311 9.54 -20.29 8.20
C THR A 311 9.22 -19.16 9.18
N GLU A 312 10.15 -18.87 10.09
CA GLU A 312 10.01 -17.73 11.02
C GLU A 312 9.98 -16.37 10.30
N ASP A 313 10.77 -16.21 9.23
CA ASP A 313 10.84 -14.97 8.45
C ASP A 313 9.68 -14.83 7.44
N TYR A 314 9.16 -15.97 6.97
CA TYR A 314 8.09 -16.05 5.97
C TYR A 314 6.90 -16.84 6.53
N GLN A 315 6.19 -16.23 7.49
CA GLN A 315 5.10 -16.88 8.22
C GLN A 315 3.90 -17.21 7.33
N ASP A 316 3.63 -16.39 6.31
CA ASP A 316 2.52 -16.59 5.37
C ASP A 316 2.87 -17.57 4.23
N GLY A 317 4.13 -17.97 4.10
CA GLY A 317 4.63 -18.91 3.07
C GLY A 317 5.98 -18.47 2.51
N GLU A 318 6.97 -19.38 2.52
CA GLU A 318 8.30 -19.15 1.95
C GLU A 318 8.46 -19.75 0.55
N ILE A 319 8.09 -21.03 0.36
CA ILE A 319 8.19 -21.71 -0.95
C ILE A 319 6.94 -22.55 -1.25
N ARG A 320 6.44 -22.41 -2.49
CA ARG A 320 5.21 -23.05 -2.97
C ARG A 320 5.42 -23.81 -4.28
N GLY A 321 4.65 -24.87 -4.51
CA GLY A 321 4.60 -25.54 -5.81
C GLY A 321 3.36 -26.41 -6.02
N GLN A 322 2.84 -26.47 -7.24
CA GLN A 322 1.71 -27.37 -7.58
C GLN A 322 2.15 -28.84 -7.65
N LEU A 323 1.25 -29.74 -7.26
CA LEU A 323 1.36 -31.18 -7.49
C LEU A 323 0.81 -31.53 -8.87
N LEU A 324 1.70 -31.85 -9.82
CA LEU A 324 1.35 -32.10 -11.22
C LEU A 324 1.63 -33.55 -11.61
N ALA A 325 0.72 -34.18 -12.34
CA ALA A 325 0.88 -35.56 -12.80
C ALA A 325 2.10 -35.72 -13.70
N THR A 326 2.91 -36.77 -13.49
CA THR A 326 4.01 -37.10 -14.40
C THR A 326 3.47 -37.85 -15.61
N LEU A 327 3.79 -37.37 -16.81
CA LEU A 327 3.43 -38.08 -18.04
C LEU A 327 4.28 -39.35 -18.17
N GLN A 328 3.62 -40.49 -18.38
CA GLN A 328 4.30 -41.70 -18.81
C GLN A 328 4.82 -41.48 -20.25
N PRO A 329 6.06 -41.89 -20.59
CA PRO A 329 6.42 -42.00 -21.99
C PRO A 329 5.50 -43.03 -22.65
N THR A 330 4.56 -42.55 -23.47
CA THR A 330 3.81 -43.38 -24.39
C THR A 330 4.81 -44.03 -25.34
N GLN A 331 4.83 -45.35 -25.40
CA GLN A 331 5.63 -46.06 -26.40
C GLN A 331 5.22 -45.54 -27.78
N SER A 332 6.20 -45.04 -28.53
CA SER A 332 6.02 -44.55 -29.90
C SER A 332 5.39 -45.67 -30.73
N PRO A 333 4.22 -45.48 -31.36
CA PRO A 333 3.66 -46.50 -32.24
C PRO A 333 4.54 -46.63 -33.48
N THR A 334 5.04 -47.84 -33.73
CA THR A 334 5.74 -48.24 -34.95
C THR A 334 4.91 -47.85 -36.19
N PRO A 335 5.51 -47.22 -37.23
CA PRO A 335 4.77 -46.82 -38.42
C PRO A 335 4.35 -48.05 -39.22
N THR A 336 3.05 -48.35 -39.24
CA THR A 336 2.48 -49.36 -40.14
C THR A 336 2.33 -48.77 -41.53
N LEU A 337 2.91 -49.45 -42.52
CA LEU A 337 2.84 -49.07 -43.93
C LEU A 337 1.39 -49.07 -44.45
N SER A 338 1.10 -48.03 -45.24
CA SER A 338 -0.16 -47.78 -45.95
C SER A 338 -0.54 -48.95 -46.89
N PRO A 339 -1.79 -49.45 -46.88
CA PRO A 339 -2.29 -50.33 -47.91
C PRO A 339 -3.08 -49.58 -49.01
N THR A 340 -2.86 -50.05 -50.23
CA THR A 340 -3.49 -49.76 -51.54
C THR A 340 -5.03 -49.85 -51.52
N PRO A 341 -5.77 -49.05 -52.33
CA PRO A 341 -7.23 -49.03 -52.30
C PRO A 341 -7.85 -50.28 -52.95
N ILE A 342 -8.85 -50.87 -52.29
CA ILE A 342 -9.72 -51.91 -52.84
C ILE A 342 -11.17 -51.43 -52.77
N GLN A 343 -11.92 -51.80 -53.81
CA GLN A 343 -13.24 -51.32 -54.17
C GLN A 343 -14.34 -51.58 -53.13
N SER A 344 -15.27 -50.64 -53.13
CA SER A 344 -16.54 -50.60 -52.42
C SER A 344 -17.49 -51.75 -52.81
N PRO A 345 -18.13 -52.40 -51.83
CA PRO A 345 -19.45 -52.99 -52.00
C PRO A 345 -20.54 -52.18 -51.28
N THR A 346 -21.62 -52.00 -52.02
CA THR A 346 -22.99 -51.55 -51.76
C THR A 346 -23.47 -51.52 -50.29
N PRO A 347 -24.19 -50.45 -49.86
CA PRO A 347 -24.66 -50.29 -48.48
C PRO A 347 -25.91 -51.14 -48.16
N GLN A 348 -25.88 -51.79 -47.00
CA GLN A 348 -27.02 -52.37 -46.30
C GLN A 348 -27.69 -51.29 -45.43
N PRO A 349 -29.04 -51.20 -45.37
CA PRO A 349 -29.71 -50.14 -44.63
C PRO A 349 -29.45 -50.28 -43.13
N THR A 350 -28.80 -49.28 -42.55
CA THR A 350 -28.62 -49.13 -41.10
C THR A 350 -29.45 -47.94 -40.64
N ASN A 351 -30.13 -48.14 -39.52
CA ASN A 351 -31.17 -47.28 -38.97
C ASN A 351 -30.80 -45.79 -38.96
N THR A 352 -31.77 -44.98 -39.37
CA THR A 352 -31.78 -43.52 -39.31
C THR A 352 -31.29 -43.05 -37.93
N PRO A 353 -30.20 -42.26 -37.84
CA PRO A 353 -29.84 -41.62 -36.59
C PRO A 353 -30.96 -40.64 -36.23
N MET A 354 -31.58 -40.89 -35.09
CA MET A 354 -32.44 -39.92 -34.41
C MET A 354 -31.61 -38.63 -34.25
N PRO A 355 -32.11 -37.46 -34.70
CA PRO A 355 -31.40 -36.21 -34.49
C PRO A 355 -31.19 -36.02 -33.00
N THR A 356 -29.93 -36.00 -32.57
CA THR A 356 -29.55 -35.50 -31.26
C THR A 356 -30.13 -34.10 -31.14
N PRO A 357 -30.94 -33.78 -30.12
CA PRO A 357 -31.53 -32.46 -29.98
C PRO A 357 -30.41 -31.43 -29.95
N THR A 358 -30.42 -30.51 -30.91
CA THR A 358 -29.63 -29.29 -30.85
C THR A 358 -30.07 -28.56 -29.59
N ILE A 359 -29.28 -28.65 -28.53
CA ILE A 359 -29.53 -27.89 -27.30
C ILE A 359 -29.39 -26.42 -27.73
N ASN A 360 -30.50 -25.68 -27.69
CA ASN A 360 -30.45 -24.22 -27.83
C ASN A 360 -29.39 -23.70 -26.85
N PRO A 361 -28.41 -22.89 -27.27
CA PRO A 361 -27.41 -22.36 -26.35
C PRO A 361 -28.15 -21.60 -25.25
N THR A 362 -28.17 -22.17 -24.05
CA THR A 362 -28.68 -21.47 -22.88
C THR A 362 -27.75 -20.28 -22.62
N ASN A 363 -28.27 -19.16 -22.11
CA ASN A 363 -27.42 -18.00 -21.84
C ASN A 363 -26.34 -18.37 -20.82
N THR A 364 -25.13 -17.86 -21.02
CA THR A 364 -24.07 -17.93 -20.02
C THR A 364 -24.46 -17.01 -18.87
N THR A 365 -24.51 -17.53 -17.66
CA THR A 365 -24.78 -16.74 -16.45
C THR A 365 -23.63 -16.83 -15.47
N ILE A 366 -23.49 -15.78 -14.66
CA ILE A 366 -22.56 -15.68 -13.54
C ILE A 366 -23.40 -15.51 -12.28
N THR A 367 -23.19 -16.36 -11.27
CA THR A 367 -23.77 -16.20 -9.93
C THR A 367 -22.74 -15.59 -8.99
N LEU A 368 -23.09 -14.45 -8.40
CA LEU A 368 -22.28 -13.69 -7.47
C LEU A 368 -22.71 -13.94 -6.03
N ASN A 369 -21.74 -14.01 -5.14
CA ASN A 369 -21.91 -13.95 -3.70
C ASN A 369 -20.99 -12.85 -3.16
N LEU A 370 -21.56 -11.74 -2.68
CA LEU A 370 -20.78 -10.57 -2.27
C LEU A 370 -20.85 -10.36 -0.76
N PHE A 371 -19.68 -10.16 -0.17
CA PHE A 371 -19.50 -9.62 1.17
C PHE A 371 -19.30 -8.11 1.06
N LEU A 372 -20.05 -7.34 1.83
CA LEU A 372 -20.00 -5.88 1.83
C LEU A 372 -19.54 -5.40 3.21
N ASN A 373 -18.35 -4.77 3.28
CA ASN A 373 -17.84 -4.22 4.53
C ASN A 373 -18.88 -3.27 5.17
N GLY A 374 -19.09 -3.39 6.49
CA GLY A 374 -20.14 -2.66 7.22
C GLY A 374 -21.44 -3.44 7.40
N ILE A 375 -21.68 -4.45 6.55
CA ILE A 375 -22.83 -5.35 6.64
C ILE A 375 -22.35 -6.73 7.11
N TRP A 376 -23.11 -7.36 8.01
CA TRP A 376 -22.80 -8.70 8.51
C TRP A 376 -22.83 -9.75 7.38
N PRO A 377 -21.95 -10.78 7.37
CA PRO A 377 -20.92 -11.14 8.35
C PRO A 377 -19.56 -10.50 8.08
N SER A 378 -19.40 -9.76 6.99
CA SER A 378 -18.18 -9.06 6.60
C SER A 378 -17.84 -7.84 7.49
N GLY A 379 -18.41 -7.79 8.70
CA GLY A 379 -17.94 -6.89 9.75
C GLY A 379 -16.54 -7.33 10.17
N ASP A 380 -15.54 -6.50 9.87
CA ASP A 380 -14.13 -6.64 10.20
C ASP A 380 -13.89 -6.76 11.72
N ASN A 381 -14.18 -7.95 12.23
CA ASN A 381 -13.95 -8.38 13.59
C ASN A 381 -12.81 -9.39 13.57
N THR A 382 -11.58 -8.91 13.73
CA THR A 382 -10.44 -9.75 14.17
C THR A 382 -10.63 -10.33 15.57
N LYS A 383 -11.80 -10.12 16.23
CA LYS A 383 -12.27 -10.91 17.37
C LYS A 383 -13.78 -11.10 17.34
N ALA A 384 -14.21 -12.33 17.60
CA ALA A 384 -15.60 -12.78 17.74
C ALA A 384 -16.39 -12.08 18.87
N ILE A 385 -16.75 -10.81 18.68
CA ILE A 385 -17.72 -10.10 19.53
C ILE A 385 -18.82 -9.49 18.66
N ASN A 386 -20.00 -10.10 18.75
CA ASN A 386 -21.25 -9.89 18.00
C ASN A 386 -21.92 -8.50 18.17
N LEU A 387 -21.22 -7.36 18.17
CA LEU A 387 -21.81 -6.12 18.69
C LEU A 387 -21.91 -4.90 17.75
N SER A 388 -21.48 -4.93 16.48
CA SER A 388 -21.53 -3.70 15.64
C SER A 388 -21.79 -3.84 14.13
N ALA A 389 -21.91 -5.05 13.58
CA ALA A 389 -22.19 -5.20 12.14
C ALA A 389 -23.69 -5.18 11.86
N ASN A 390 -24.12 -4.37 10.88
CA ASN A 390 -25.54 -4.27 10.53
C ASN A 390 -26.02 -5.58 9.88
N ARG A 391 -27.05 -6.21 10.47
CA ARG A 391 -27.67 -7.46 9.96
C ARG A 391 -28.93 -7.20 9.14
N ASN A 392 -29.44 -5.97 9.16
CA ASN A 392 -30.69 -5.57 8.51
C ASN A 392 -30.41 -4.33 7.66
N PRO A 393 -29.67 -4.47 6.54
CA PRO A 393 -29.37 -3.34 5.67
C PRO A 393 -30.66 -2.67 5.18
N LEU A 394 -30.69 -1.34 5.22
CA LEU A 394 -31.82 -0.53 4.75
C LEU A 394 -32.08 -0.76 3.25
N PHE A 395 -31.02 -1.00 2.47
CA PHE A 395 -31.10 -1.38 1.06
C PHE A 395 -30.68 -2.86 0.89
N PRO A 396 -31.61 -3.80 1.10
CA PRO A 396 -31.35 -5.24 0.95
C PRO A 396 -31.24 -5.66 -0.52
N GLN A 397 -31.56 -4.77 -1.47
CA GLN A 397 -31.31 -4.97 -2.89
C GLN A 397 -30.39 -3.89 -3.41
N ARG A 398 -29.34 -4.30 -4.14
CA ARG A 398 -28.32 -3.39 -4.67
C ARG A 398 -28.05 -3.68 -6.13
N THR A 399 -27.89 -2.62 -6.90
CA THR A 399 -27.41 -2.72 -8.28
C THR A 399 -25.91 -2.98 -8.28
N VAL A 400 -25.49 -4.04 -8.96
CA VAL A 400 -24.07 -4.36 -9.18
C VAL A 400 -23.72 -4.13 -10.64
N ILE A 401 -22.51 -3.63 -10.86
CA ILE A 401 -21.90 -3.46 -12.18
C ILE A 401 -20.75 -4.46 -12.26
N VAL A 402 -20.72 -5.26 -13.33
CA VAL A 402 -19.74 -6.32 -13.54
C VAL A 402 -19.03 -6.13 -14.87
N ASP A 403 -17.75 -5.82 -14.81
CA ASP A 403 -16.87 -5.84 -15.96
C ASP A 403 -16.38 -7.27 -16.21
N VAL A 404 -16.58 -7.78 -17.43
CA VAL A 404 -16.07 -9.10 -17.86
C VAL A 404 -15.10 -8.88 -19.00
N LEU A 405 -13.83 -9.22 -18.78
CA LEU A 405 -12.74 -8.98 -19.73
C LEU A 405 -12.12 -10.30 -20.18
N LYS A 406 -11.84 -10.42 -21.48
CA LYS A 406 -11.02 -11.49 -22.06
C LYS A 406 -9.73 -10.88 -22.58
N SER A 407 -8.58 -11.40 -22.16
CA SER A 407 -7.27 -10.85 -22.55
C SER A 407 -7.18 -9.32 -22.32
N ASN A 408 -7.63 -8.86 -21.15
CA ASN A 408 -7.71 -7.45 -20.76
C ASN A 408 -8.63 -6.55 -21.59
N SER A 409 -9.44 -7.10 -22.50
CA SER A 409 -10.42 -6.35 -23.30
C SER A 409 -11.85 -6.70 -22.85
N PRO A 410 -12.75 -5.71 -22.64
CA PRO A 410 -14.16 -5.99 -22.32
C PRO A 410 -14.83 -6.84 -23.40
N ILE A 411 -15.59 -7.86 -23.00
CA ILE A 411 -16.40 -8.63 -23.94
C ILE A 411 -17.61 -7.82 -24.42
N PRO A 412 -18.21 -8.17 -25.58
CA PRO A 412 -19.44 -7.52 -26.04
C PRO A 412 -20.53 -7.54 -24.95
N GLY A 413 -21.06 -6.36 -24.62
CA GLY A 413 -22.09 -6.18 -23.58
C GLY A 413 -21.55 -5.87 -22.18
N SER A 414 -20.24 -5.94 -21.95
CA SER A 414 -19.62 -5.48 -20.70
C SER A 414 -19.53 -3.94 -20.65
N PRO A 415 -19.76 -3.29 -19.50
CA PRO A 415 -20.18 -3.88 -18.22
C PRO A 415 -21.63 -4.34 -18.21
N PHE A 416 -21.90 -5.41 -17.46
CA PHE A 416 -23.24 -5.92 -17.21
C PHE A 416 -23.76 -5.41 -15.88
N THR A 417 -25.07 -5.15 -15.81
CA THR A 417 -25.72 -4.65 -14.60
C THR A 417 -26.86 -5.56 -14.19
N ASN A 418 -26.96 -5.91 -12.91
CA ASN A 418 -28.14 -6.58 -12.35
C ASN A 418 -28.31 -6.26 -10.86
N LEU A 419 -29.36 -6.81 -10.24
CA LEU A 419 -29.57 -6.74 -8.81
C LEU A 419 -28.94 -7.94 -8.08
N VAL A 420 -28.35 -7.66 -6.93
CA VAL A 420 -28.06 -8.63 -5.87
C VAL A 420 -28.97 -8.38 -4.68
N THR A 421 -29.38 -9.44 -3.99
CA THR A 421 -30.27 -9.39 -2.83
C THR A 421 -29.58 -9.95 -1.60
N TYR A 422 -29.70 -9.26 -0.47
CA TYR A 422 -29.17 -9.67 0.82
C TYR A 422 -29.87 -10.92 1.32
N ASP A 423 -29.08 -11.94 1.63
CA ASP A 423 -29.52 -13.19 2.23
C ASP A 423 -29.35 -13.09 3.75
N THR A 424 -30.44 -13.15 4.50
CA THR A 424 -30.42 -13.01 5.97
C THR A 424 -29.82 -14.23 6.69
N VAL A 425 -29.64 -15.36 5.99
CA VAL A 425 -29.09 -16.59 6.57
C VAL A 425 -27.57 -16.49 6.72
N ASP A 426 -26.88 -16.05 5.66
CA ASP A 426 -25.41 -15.98 5.63
C ASP A 426 -24.86 -14.56 5.43
N GLY A 427 -25.73 -13.56 5.32
CA GLY A 427 -25.43 -12.14 5.23
C GLY A 427 -24.74 -11.72 3.93
N LYS A 428 -24.85 -12.53 2.87
CA LYS A 428 -24.26 -12.21 1.57
C LYS A 428 -25.26 -11.54 0.67
N PHE A 429 -24.79 -10.66 -0.21
CA PHE A 429 -25.58 -10.18 -1.35
C PHE A 429 -25.42 -11.15 -2.52
N LYS A 430 -26.52 -11.79 -2.94
CA LYS A 430 -26.53 -12.85 -3.96
C LYS A 430 -27.31 -12.43 -5.19
N GLY A 431 -26.81 -12.78 -6.37
CA GLY A 431 -27.52 -12.51 -7.61
C GLY A 431 -26.91 -13.25 -8.79
N THR A 432 -27.71 -13.43 -9.85
CA THR A 432 -27.28 -14.11 -11.08
C THR A 432 -27.41 -13.15 -12.25
N ILE A 433 -26.33 -13.00 -13.02
CA ILE A 433 -26.21 -12.05 -14.14
C ILE A 433 -26.06 -12.85 -15.43
N SER A 434 -26.91 -12.57 -16.42
CA SER A 434 -26.75 -13.12 -17.76
C SER A 434 -25.74 -12.28 -18.55
N ILE A 435 -24.66 -12.93 -19.01
CA ILE A 435 -23.59 -12.28 -19.81
C ILE A 435 -23.67 -12.65 -21.30
N GLY A 436 -24.77 -13.28 -21.71
CA GLY A 436 -25.09 -13.56 -23.11
C GLY A 436 -24.77 -14.99 -23.55
N ASN A 437 -25.15 -15.30 -24.79
CA ASN A 437 -25.02 -16.62 -25.41
C ASN A 437 -23.79 -16.76 -26.32
N THR A 438 -23.01 -15.70 -26.51
CA THR A 438 -21.80 -15.68 -27.35
C THR A 438 -20.51 -15.83 -26.55
N VAL A 439 -20.60 -15.92 -25.21
CA VAL A 439 -19.45 -16.14 -24.33
C VAL A 439 -18.89 -17.53 -24.58
N GLN A 440 -17.63 -17.59 -24.98
CA GLN A 440 -16.89 -18.83 -25.21
C GLN A 440 -16.33 -19.35 -23.90
N SER A 441 -16.16 -20.67 -23.77
CA SER A 441 -15.43 -21.22 -22.64
C SER A 441 -13.98 -20.73 -22.63
N GLY A 442 -13.46 -20.37 -21.45
CA GLY A 442 -12.10 -19.88 -21.27
C GLY A 442 -11.95 -18.98 -20.04
N ASP A 443 -10.79 -18.33 -19.94
CA ASP A 443 -10.41 -17.55 -18.77
C ASP A 443 -10.75 -16.06 -18.95
N TYR A 444 -11.37 -15.47 -17.92
CA TYR A 444 -11.85 -14.09 -17.92
C TYR A 444 -11.43 -13.34 -16.66
N ILE A 445 -11.18 -12.04 -16.76
CA ILE A 445 -11.06 -11.17 -15.58
C ILE A 445 -12.44 -10.61 -15.29
N ILE A 446 -12.89 -10.73 -14.05
CA ILE A 446 -14.21 -10.27 -13.62
C ILE A 446 -14.02 -9.23 -12.51
N LYS A 447 -14.48 -8.01 -12.75
CA LYS A 447 -14.46 -6.93 -11.76
C LYS A 447 -15.89 -6.55 -11.38
N VAL A 448 -16.12 -6.29 -10.11
CA VAL A 448 -17.45 -6.03 -9.56
C VAL A 448 -17.40 -4.75 -8.73
N VAL A 449 -18.43 -3.91 -8.87
CA VAL A 449 -18.64 -2.73 -8.03
C VAL A 449 -20.12 -2.56 -7.74
N THR A 450 -20.43 -1.96 -6.60
CA THR A 450 -21.77 -1.47 -6.24
C THR A 450 -21.64 -0.13 -5.51
N ASP A 451 -22.74 0.60 -5.40
CA ASP A 451 -22.77 1.92 -4.78
C ASP A 451 -22.18 1.89 -3.36
N ARG A 452 -21.35 2.90 -3.03
CA ARG A 452 -20.61 3.08 -1.76
C ARG A 452 -19.33 2.28 -1.60
N TYR A 453 -19.01 1.39 -2.55
CA TYR A 453 -17.88 0.48 -2.45
C TYR A 453 -16.88 0.66 -3.58
N LEU A 454 -15.60 0.43 -3.28
CA LEU A 454 -14.55 0.31 -4.28
C LEU A 454 -14.81 -0.88 -5.21
N LYS A 455 -14.46 -0.71 -6.48
CA LYS A 455 -14.40 -1.81 -7.44
C LYS A 455 -13.36 -2.82 -6.97
N ASN A 456 -13.73 -4.09 -6.98
CA ASN A 456 -12.80 -5.19 -6.71
C ASN A 456 -12.83 -6.22 -7.84
N ALA A 457 -11.77 -7.00 -7.99
CA ALA A 457 -11.69 -8.09 -8.95
C ALA A 457 -11.74 -9.44 -8.24
N TYR A 458 -12.30 -10.44 -8.91
CA TYR A 458 -11.99 -11.82 -8.56
C TYR A 458 -10.48 -12.04 -8.70
N PRO A 459 -9.82 -12.68 -7.71
CA PRO A 459 -8.39 -12.95 -7.79
C PRO A 459 -8.01 -13.73 -9.05
N GLY A 460 -7.08 -13.18 -9.83
CA GLY A 460 -6.59 -13.81 -11.07
C GLY A 460 -7.63 -13.86 -12.19
N VAL A 461 -7.59 -14.95 -12.96
CA VAL A 461 -8.56 -15.22 -14.04
C VAL A 461 -9.59 -16.25 -13.57
N VAL A 462 -10.83 -16.03 -13.97
CA VAL A 462 -12.00 -16.86 -13.68
C VAL A 462 -12.35 -17.68 -14.91
N PRO A 463 -12.32 -19.03 -14.83
CA PRO A 463 -12.76 -19.87 -15.94
C PRO A 463 -14.28 -19.80 -16.04
N LEU A 464 -14.78 -19.40 -17.20
CA LEU A 464 -16.19 -19.46 -17.55
C LEU A 464 -16.41 -20.57 -18.57
N ILE A 465 -17.50 -21.31 -18.40
CA ILE A 465 -18.01 -22.26 -19.39
C ILE A 465 -19.14 -21.56 -20.15
N GLY A 466 -18.97 -21.46 -21.47
CA GLY A 466 -19.94 -20.84 -22.36
C GLY A 466 -21.25 -21.60 -22.38
N GLY A 467 -22.36 -20.86 -22.30
CA GLY A 467 -23.71 -21.39 -22.38
C GLY A 467 -24.20 -22.11 -21.13
N THR A 468 -23.56 -21.93 -19.97
CA THR A 468 -23.96 -22.56 -18.70
C THR A 468 -24.01 -21.53 -17.56
N ALA A 469 -24.51 -21.96 -16.41
CA ALA A 469 -24.38 -21.20 -15.17
C ALA A 469 -22.98 -21.39 -14.57
N ASN A 470 -22.34 -20.27 -14.19
CA ASN A 470 -21.01 -20.23 -13.59
C ASN A 470 -21.14 -19.64 -12.18
N ASN A 471 -20.90 -20.47 -11.16
CA ASN A 471 -20.94 -20.04 -9.77
C ASN A 471 -19.58 -19.51 -9.36
N LEU A 472 -19.50 -18.22 -9.03
CA LEU A 472 -18.26 -17.61 -8.59
C LEU A 472 -18.08 -17.76 -7.07
N SER A 473 -16.83 -17.63 -6.64
CA SER A 473 -16.48 -17.57 -5.22
C SER A 473 -17.07 -16.33 -4.56
N ASP A 474 -16.98 -16.28 -3.23
CA ASP A 474 -17.30 -15.08 -2.49
C ASP A 474 -16.30 -13.96 -2.86
N LEU A 475 -16.78 -12.72 -2.98
CA LEU A 475 -15.97 -11.53 -3.22
C LEU A 475 -16.33 -10.46 -2.19
N THR A 476 -15.31 -9.88 -1.54
CA THR A 476 -15.51 -8.80 -0.57
C THR A 476 -15.30 -7.45 -1.24
N LEU A 477 -16.24 -6.52 -1.05
CA LEU A 477 -16.12 -5.13 -1.49
C LEU A 477 -15.86 -4.21 -0.29
N VAL A 478 -15.00 -3.21 -0.50
CA VAL A 478 -14.52 -2.28 0.53
C VAL A 478 -15.36 -1.00 0.49
N ALA A 479 -16.03 -0.66 1.59
CA ALA A 479 -16.88 0.53 1.69
C ALA A 479 -16.07 1.82 1.79
N GLY A 480 -16.66 2.95 1.41
CA GLY A 480 -16.11 4.28 1.63
C GLY A 480 -15.93 5.13 0.38
N ASP A 481 -16.18 4.57 -0.81
CA ASP A 481 -16.19 5.32 -2.07
C ASP A 481 -17.52 6.07 -2.21
N ILE A 482 -17.63 7.19 -1.50
CA ILE A 482 -18.83 8.00 -1.45
C ILE A 482 -19.04 8.68 -2.80
N LYS A 483 -17.96 9.20 -3.41
CA LYS A 483 -17.99 9.89 -4.70
C LYS A 483 -18.14 8.99 -5.92
N LYS A 484 -18.06 7.67 -5.75
CA LYS A 484 -18.11 6.68 -6.84
C LYS A 484 -17.00 6.89 -7.88
N ASP A 485 -15.82 7.33 -7.43
CA ASP A 485 -14.66 7.57 -8.28
C ASP A 485 -13.57 6.48 -8.13
N ASN A 486 -13.94 5.36 -7.50
CA ASN A 486 -13.10 4.21 -7.26
C ASN A 486 -11.87 4.51 -6.40
N SER A 487 -11.93 5.56 -5.58
CA SER A 487 -10.86 6.00 -4.70
C SER A 487 -11.42 6.40 -3.33
N LEU A 488 -10.67 6.15 -2.26
CA LEU A 488 -10.97 6.63 -0.92
C LEU A 488 -10.06 7.82 -0.63
N THR A 489 -10.64 9.02 -0.66
CA THR A 489 -9.88 10.27 -0.57
C THR A 489 -10.38 11.18 0.54
N ILE A 490 -9.68 12.30 0.74
CA ILE A 490 -10.15 13.36 1.63
C ILE A 490 -11.49 13.96 1.15
N LEU A 491 -11.84 13.81 -0.13
CA LEU A 491 -13.11 14.32 -0.66
C LEU A 491 -14.29 13.50 -0.14
N ASP A 492 -14.16 12.17 -0.09
CA ASP A 492 -15.17 11.28 0.52
C ASP A 492 -15.34 11.58 2.00
N TYR A 493 -14.21 11.76 2.72
CA TYR A 493 -14.22 12.18 4.11
C TYR A 493 -14.98 13.50 4.35
N ASN A 494 -14.78 14.49 3.47
CA ASN A 494 -15.47 15.78 3.61
C ASN A 494 -16.99 15.61 3.48
N ILE A 495 -17.46 14.78 2.56
CA ILE A 495 -18.90 14.48 2.41
C ILE A 495 -19.43 13.79 3.66
N LEU A 496 -18.73 12.75 4.14
CA LEU A 496 -19.08 12.02 5.35
C LEU A 496 -19.20 12.94 6.58
N ARG A 497 -18.26 13.88 6.72
CA ARG A 497 -18.26 14.88 7.78
C ARG A 497 -19.44 15.85 7.64
N ASP A 498 -19.64 16.40 6.45
CA ASP A 498 -20.68 17.40 6.18
C ASP A 498 -22.10 16.83 6.36
N CYS A 499 -22.25 15.51 6.19
CA CYS A 499 -23.53 14.80 6.19
C CYS A 499 -23.94 14.13 7.50
N GLY A 500 -23.09 14.03 8.51
CA GLY A 500 -23.59 13.58 9.82
C GLY A 500 -22.58 13.15 10.87
N TYR A 501 -21.40 12.65 10.47
CA TYR A 501 -20.49 12.00 11.44
C TYR A 501 -20.14 12.88 12.67
N LYS A 502 -20.00 14.20 12.50
CA LYS A 502 -19.69 15.13 13.60
C LYS A 502 -20.91 15.86 14.17
N ALA A 503 -22.12 15.40 13.89
CA ALA A 503 -23.32 16.00 14.45
C ALA A 503 -23.31 15.87 15.99
N VAL A 504 -23.69 16.94 16.70
CA VAL A 504 -23.79 16.94 18.17
C VAL A 504 -24.86 15.96 18.65
N THR A 505 -25.91 15.80 17.86
CA THR A 505 -26.97 14.81 18.06
C THR A 505 -27.11 13.97 16.81
N THR A 506 -26.93 12.66 16.93
CA THR A 506 -27.14 11.70 15.85
C THR A 506 -28.64 11.50 15.62
N LEU A 507 -29.11 11.78 14.41
CA LEU A 507 -30.51 11.63 14.00
C LEU A 507 -30.60 10.79 12.71
N PRO A 508 -31.63 9.94 12.55
CA PRO A 508 -31.87 9.20 11.31
C PRO A 508 -31.93 10.11 10.09
N MET A 509 -31.48 9.65 8.93
CA MET A 509 -31.50 10.41 7.67
C MET A 509 -32.92 10.86 7.26
N THR A 510 -33.95 10.15 7.71
CA THR A 510 -35.36 10.46 7.50
C THR A 510 -35.87 11.62 8.36
N ASP A 511 -35.15 11.97 9.43
CA ASP A 511 -35.51 13.10 10.30
C ASP A 511 -35.21 14.43 9.60
N PRO A 512 -36.18 15.34 9.47
CA PRO A 512 -35.97 16.65 8.85
C PRO A 512 -34.86 17.49 9.51
N ALA A 513 -34.59 17.27 10.80
CA ALA A 513 -33.55 17.97 11.55
C ALA A 513 -32.16 17.28 11.49
N SER A 514 -32.06 16.11 10.81
CA SER A 514 -30.78 15.44 10.63
C SER A 514 -29.79 16.29 9.83
N GLN A 515 -28.51 16.23 10.20
CA GLN A 515 -27.41 16.88 9.48
C GLN A 515 -27.35 16.43 8.01
N TYR A 516 -27.85 15.22 7.71
CA TYR A 516 -28.01 14.72 6.35
C TYR A 516 -28.87 15.66 5.48
N ASN A 517 -29.88 16.31 6.07
CA ASN A 517 -30.80 17.23 5.39
C ASN A 517 -30.35 18.71 5.47
N SER A 518 -29.15 18.98 6.00
CA SER A 518 -28.59 20.33 6.08
C SER A 518 -28.27 20.93 4.71
N PRO A 519 -28.28 22.28 4.57
CA PRO A 519 -27.87 22.96 3.34
C PRO A 519 -26.47 22.58 2.84
N THR A 520 -25.55 22.21 3.73
CA THR A 520 -24.19 21.78 3.36
C THR A 520 -24.17 20.35 2.84
N CYS A 521 -24.92 19.42 3.44
CA CYS A 521 -24.94 18.04 2.96
C CYS A 521 -25.67 17.92 1.60
N VAL A 522 -26.76 18.66 1.40
CA VAL A 522 -27.57 18.60 0.16
C VAL A 522 -26.81 19.07 -1.09
N THR A 523 -25.68 19.78 -0.96
CA THR A 523 -24.85 20.17 -2.12
C THR A 523 -24.07 19.00 -2.70
N HIS A 524 -23.88 17.93 -1.94
CA HIS A 524 -23.18 16.73 -2.39
C HIS A 524 -24.18 15.79 -3.07
N SER A 525 -24.05 15.58 -4.38
CA SER A 525 -24.96 14.73 -5.16
C SER A 525 -24.95 13.27 -4.67
N GLU A 526 -23.81 12.80 -4.16
CA GLU A 526 -23.62 11.43 -3.71
C GLU A 526 -23.86 11.24 -2.20
N ARG A 527 -24.40 12.25 -1.50
CA ARG A 527 -24.56 12.23 -0.03
C ARG A 527 -25.22 10.96 0.54
N ALA A 528 -26.13 10.33 -0.21
CA ALA A 528 -26.80 9.09 0.16
C ALA A 528 -25.85 7.89 0.33
N ASN A 529 -24.60 8.02 -0.11
CA ASN A 529 -23.54 7.04 0.06
C ASN A 529 -22.77 7.19 1.36
N SER A 530 -23.04 8.23 2.15
CA SER A 530 -22.33 8.50 3.41
C SER A 530 -22.75 7.57 4.56
N ASP A 531 -23.89 6.90 4.43
CA ASP A 531 -24.34 5.81 5.30
C ASP A 531 -23.70 4.49 4.82
N LEU A 532 -22.51 4.21 5.34
CA LEU A 532 -21.63 3.14 4.89
C LEU A 532 -22.03 1.78 5.45
N ASP A 533 -22.54 1.73 6.68
CA ASP A 533 -23.03 0.49 7.30
C ASP A 533 -24.52 0.20 6.99
N ASP A 534 -25.17 1.11 6.27
CA ASP A 534 -26.53 0.99 5.74
C ASP A 534 -27.63 0.87 6.81
N ASN A 535 -27.44 1.56 7.93
CA ASN A 535 -28.36 1.52 9.06
C ASN A 535 -29.38 2.68 9.07
N GLY A 536 -29.28 3.62 8.11
CA GLY A 536 -30.14 4.80 7.97
C GLY A 536 -29.70 6.01 8.80
N VAL A 537 -28.51 5.98 9.37
CA VAL A 537 -27.90 6.99 10.23
C VAL A 537 -26.46 7.23 9.77
N ILE A 538 -25.99 8.48 9.82
CA ILE A 538 -24.58 8.81 9.52
C ILE A 538 -23.90 9.25 10.81
N ASP A 539 -23.01 8.42 11.36
CA ASP A 539 -22.41 8.65 12.67
C ASP A 539 -20.95 8.16 12.79
N SER A 540 -20.49 7.95 14.02
CA SER A 540 -19.13 7.50 14.30
C SER A 540 -18.79 6.09 13.79
N PHE A 541 -19.77 5.22 13.59
CA PHE A 541 -19.56 3.90 13.01
C PHE A 541 -19.16 4.00 11.54
N ASP A 542 -19.84 4.84 10.75
CA ASP A 542 -19.47 5.10 9.36
C ASP A 542 -18.05 5.67 9.25
N TYR A 543 -17.71 6.63 10.09
CA TYR A 543 -16.36 7.19 10.11
C TYR A 543 -15.30 6.16 10.48
N ASN A 544 -15.55 5.33 11.49
CA ASN A 544 -14.63 4.28 11.87
C ASN A 544 -14.45 3.26 10.74
N LEU A 545 -15.53 2.92 10.02
CA LEU A 545 -15.48 2.06 8.85
C LEU A 545 -14.66 2.69 7.71
N PHE A 546 -14.90 3.98 7.43
CA PHE A 546 -14.15 4.74 6.43
C PHE A 546 -12.65 4.78 6.73
N VAL A 547 -12.27 5.14 7.98
CA VAL A 547 -10.86 5.25 8.38
C VAL A 547 -10.13 3.90 8.30
N ARG A 548 -10.78 2.79 8.64
CA ARG A 548 -10.19 1.45 8.51
C ARG A 548 -9.93 1.09 7.05
N ASN A 549 -10.86 1.44 6.17
CA ASN A 549 -10.76 1.15 4.74
C ASN A 549 -9.76 2.05 3.99
N LEU A 550 -9.26 3.13 4.61
CA LEU A 550 -8.21 3.99 4.03
C LEU A 550 -6.90 3.25 3.73
N LEU A 551 -6.69 2.03 4.22
CA LEU A 551 -5.53 1.21 3.86
C LEU A 551 -5.59 0.68 2.42
N VAL A 552 -6.78 0.53 1.85
CA VAL A 552 -6.96 0.02 0.48
C VAL A 552 -6.80 1.13 -0.56
N GLN A 553 -7.14 2.38 -0.20
CA GLN A 553 -7.02 3.65 -0.96
C GLN A 553 -7.68 3.70 -2.35
N ASN A 554 -7.54 2.68 -3.20
CA ASN A 554 -8.03 2.64 -4.56
C ASN A 554 -8.61 1.26 -4.87
N GLY A 555 -9.71 1.24 -5.62
CA GLY A 555 -10.23 0.00 -6.18
C GLY A 555 -9.42 -0.45 -7.38
N VAL A 556 -9.68 -1.68 -7.84
CA VAL A 556 -9.02 -2.19 -9.05
C VAL A 556 -9.43 -1.34 -10.26
N GLN A 557 -8.47 -0.99 -11.10
CA GLN A 557 -8.71 -0.30 -12.37
C GLN A 557 -9.09 -1.28 -13.45
#